data_AF-A0A5C5X2K3-F1
#
_entry.id   AF-A0A5C5X2K3-F1
#
_cell.length_a   1.000
_cell.length_b   1.000
_cell.length_c   1.000
_cell.angle_alpha   90.00
_cell.angle_beta   90.00
_cell.angle_gamma   90.00
#
_symmetry.space_group_name_H-M   'P 1'
#
loop_
_entity.id
_entity.type
_entity.pdbx_description
1 polymer ?
#
loop_
_entity_poly.entity_id
_entity_poly.type
_entity_poly.pdbx_seq_one_letter_code
_entity_poly.pdbx_strand_id
1 'polypeptide(L)'
;MAIDSLLDVSGFSTDEMYDLYYAIAEKDHAFRLQSLYGDVPPPAGHCEFRPLCREGFTERVAHYDSLDEGRIGRSLRERLARQASAYGVASSVSQGRVRGPGRVRRAA
;
A
#
# COMPACT_ATOMS: atom_id res chain seq x y z
N MET A 1 16.06 13.54 -11.55
CA MET A 1 14.80 12.79 -11.30
C MET A 1 14.33 13.16 -9.91
N ALA A 2 13.14 13.75 -9.79
CA ALA A 2 12.55 13.97 -8.48
C ALA A 2 12.20 12.59 -7.91
N ILE A 3 12.78 12.25 -6.77
CA ILE A 3 12.26 11.13 -5.98
C ILE A 3 10.93 11.65 -5.47
N ASP A 4 9.83 11.23 -6.09
CA ASP A 4 8.50 11.46 -5.55
C ASP A 4 8.54 11.12 -4.07
N SER A 5 8.02 12.02 -3.25
CA SER A 5 7.93 11.83 -1.80
C SER A 5 7.41 10.43 -1.51
N LEU A 6 8.26 9.55 -0.99
CA LEU A 6 7.86 8.19 -0.65
C LEU A 6 6.64 8.27 0.26
N LEU A 7 5.64 7.45 -0.06
CA LEU A 7 4.43 7.38 0.74
C LEU A 7 4.82 7.02 2.18
N ASP A 8 4.49 7.88 3.14
CA ASP A 8 4.70 7.56 4.55
C ASP A 8 3.60 6.59 5.01
N VAL A 9 3.98 5.33 5.17
CA VAL A 9 3.10 4.24 5.62
C VAL A 9 3.42 3.78 7.04
N SER A 10 4.30 4.51 7.75
CA SER A 10 4.76 4.11 9.09
C SER A 10 3.62 4.07 10.12
N GLY A 11 2.59 4.91 9.92
CA GLY A 11 1.40 4.98 10.77
C GLY A 11 0.23 4.11 10.32
N PHE A 12 0.36 3.30 9.26
CA PHE A 12 -0.77 2.53 8.74
C PHE A 12 -1.10 1.37 9.67
N SER A 13 -2.40 1.17 9.90
CA SER A 13 -2.95 -0.06 10.45
C SER A 13 -2.74 -1.23 9.49
N THR A 14 -2.83 -2.47 10.00
CA THR A 14 -2.69 -3.66 9.16
C THR A 14 -3.73 -3.72 8.03
N ASP A 15 -4.93 -3.19 8.27
CA ASP A 15 -5.97 -3.11 7.24
C ASP A 15 -5.62 -2.12 6.12
N GLU A 16 -5.10 -0.94 6.47
CA GLU A 16 -4.62 0.04 5.49
C GLU A 16 -3.41 -0.49 4.72
N MET A 17 -2.55 -1.28 5.39
CA MET A 17 -1.45 -1.98 4.75
C MET A 17 -1.94 -3.04 3.76
N TYR A 18 -3.04 -3.75 4.06
CA TYR A 18 -3.64 -4.70 3.13
C TYR A 18 -4.25 -3.99 1.92
N ASP A 19 -4.98 -2.90 2.13
CA ASP A 19 -5.59 -2.14 1.03
C ASP A 19 -4.53 -1.60 0.08
N LEU A 20 -3.42 -1.08 0.63
CA LEU A 20 -2.26 -0.66 -0.15
C LEU A 20 -1.64 -1.82 -0.93
N TYR A 21 -1.41 -2.97 -0.27
CA TYR A 21 -0.90 -4.18 -0.91
C TYR A 21 -1.78 -4.63 -2.07
N TYR A 22 -3.10 -4.66 -1.86
CA TYR A 22 -4.06 -5.12 -2.85
C TYR A 22 -4.06 -4.22 -4.07
N ALA A 23 -4.10 -2.89 -3.86
CA ALA A 23 -4.04 -1.91 -4.94
C ALA A 23 -2.74 -1.98 -5.75
N ILE A 24 -1.59 -2.21 -5.09
CA ILE A 24 -0.31 -2.47 -5.77
C ILE A 24 -0.40 -3.74 -6.62
N ALA A 25 -0.91 -4.84 -6.05
CA ALA A 25 -1.01 -6.11 -6.73
C ALA A 25 -1.93 -6.04 -7.96
N GLU A 26 -3.03 -5.30 -7.86
CA GLU A 26 -3.96 -5.05 -8.96
C GLU A 26 -3.30 -4.26 -10.09
N LYS A 27 -2.60 -3.16 -9.76
CA LYS A 27 -1.87 -2.35 -10.75
C LYS A 27 -0.76 -3.14 -11.45
N ASP A 28 0.00 -3.91 -10.69
CA ASP A 28 1.04 -4.78 -11.24
C ASP A 28 0.47 -5.85 -12.16
N HIS A 29 -0.63 -6.49 -11.76
CA HIS A 29 -1.28 -7.49 -12.60
C HIS A 29 -1.83 -6.88 -13.91
N ALA A 30 -2.50 -5.73 -13.83
CA ALA A 30 -2.96 -5.00 -15.02
C ALA A 30 -1.81 -4.62 -15.95
N PHE A 31 -0.69 -4.12 -15.39
CA PHE A 31 0.50 -3.79 -16.17
C PHE A 31 1.09 -5.03 -16.86
N ARG A 32 1.13 -6.19 -16.17
CA ARG A 32 1.59 -7.45 -16.75
C ARG A 32 0.68 -7.92 -17.89
N LEU A 33 -0.64 -7.83 -17.72
CA LEU A 33 -1.59 -8.18 -18.78
C LEU A 33 -1.40 -7.28 -20.01
N GLN A 34 -1.35 -5.96 -19.83
CA GLN A 34 -1.13 -5.02 -20.93
C GLN A 34 0.21 -5.27 -21.63
N SER A 35 1.27 -5.57 -20.86
CA SER A 35 2.61 -5.80 -21.43
C SER A 35 2.69 -7.09 -22.24
N LEU A 36 1.96 -8.13 -21.84
CA LEU A 36 2.00 -9.44 -22.51
C LEU A 36 1.02 -9.56 -23.66
N TYR A 37 -0.16 -8.98 -23.52
CA TYR A 37 -1.27 -9.19 -24.45
C TYR A 37 -1.73 -7.91 -25.16
N GLY A 38 -1.23 -6.74 -24.74
CA GLY A 38 -1.70 -5.46 -25.25
C GLY A 38 -3.20 -5.31 -24.98
N ASP A 39 -3.95 -4.99 -26.03
CA ASP A 39 -5.40 -4.80 -25.97
C ASP A 39 -6.20 -6.09 -26.19
N VAL A 40 -5.51 -7.23 -26.40
CA VAL A 40 -6.16 -8.53 -26.60
C VAL A 40 -6.39 -9.20 -25.25
N PRO A 41 -7.56 -9.81 -25.00
CA PRO A 41 -7.80 -10.55 -23.77
C PRO A 41 -6.82 -11.74 -23.62
N PRO A 42 -6.41 -12.07 -22.39
CA PRO A 42 -5.52 -13.20 -22.14
C PRO A 42 -6.16 -14.52 -22.59
N PRO A 43 -5.35 -15.49 -23.07
CA PRO A 43 -5.85 -16.79 -23.52
C PRO A 43 -6.44 -17.60 -22.37
N ALA A 44 -7.32 -18.55 -22.71
CA ALA A 44 -7.85 -19.51 -21.75
C ALA A 44 -6.71 -20.25 -21.03
N GLY A 45 -6.78 -20.32 -19.70
CA GLY A 45 -5.73 -20.91 -18.87
C GLY A 45 -4.63 -19.93 -18.42
N HIS A 46 -4.72 -18.63 -18.75
CA HIS A 46 -3.87 -17.62 -18.12
C HIS A 46 -4.08 -17.61 -16.59
N CYS A 47 -3.00 -17.33 -15.85
CA CYS A 47 -3.04 -17.27 -14.40
C CYS A 47 -3.93 -16.12 -13.92
N GLU A 48 -5.00 -16.44 -13.21
CA GLU A 48 -5.92 -15.44 -12.66
C GLU A 48 -5.25 -14.57 -11.58
N PHE A 49 -5.78 -13.36 -11.40
CA PHE A 49 -5.40 -12.52 -10.28
C PHE A 49 -5.81 -13.15 -8.95
N ARG A 50 -4.83 -13.67 -8.21
CA ARG A 50 -5.02 -14.35 -6.92
C ARG A 50 -4.11 -13.75 -5.84
N PRO A 51 -4.41 -12.54 -5.33
CA PRO A 51 -3.67 -11.95 -4.22
C PRO A 51 -3.91 -12.75 -2.93
N LEU A 52 -3.06 -12.52 -1.92
CA LEU A 52 -3.28 -13.06 -0.58
C LEU A 52 -4.61 -12.55 -0.03
N CYS A 53 -5.34 -13.41 0.68
CA CYS A 53 -6.51 -12.98 1.42
C CYS A 53 -6.10 -12.08 2.60
N ARG A 54 -7.05 -11.25 3.07
CA ARG A 54 -6.82 -10.31 4.16
C ARG A 54 -6.29 -10.99 5.43
N GLU A 55 -6.89 -12.10 5.83
CA GLU A 55 -6.46 -12.88 7.00
C GLU A 55 -5.02 -13.35 6.88
N GLY A 56 -4.67 -14.03 5.78
CA GLY A 56 -3.32 -14.52 5.55
C GLY A 56 -2.28 -13.40 5.38
N PHE A 57 -2.69 -12.22 4.90
CA PHE A 57 -1.83 -11.04 4.90
C PHE A 57 -1.60 -10.51 6.32
N THR A 58 -2.65 -10.37 7.12
CA THR A 58 -2.59 -9.91 8.51
C THR A 58 -1.71 -10.80 9.36
N GLU A 59 -1.85 -12.12 9.24
CA GLU A 59 -1.00 -13.10 9.94
C GLU A 59 0.48 -12.92 9.57
N ARG A 60 0.78 -12.70 8.28
CA ARG A 60 2.15 -12.47 7.82
C ARG A 60 2.72 -11.17 8.35
N VAL A 61 1.95 -10.09 8.35
CA VAL A 61 2.39 -8.80 8.92
C VAL A 61 2.68 -8.95 10.40
N ALA A 62 1.77 -9.57 11.16
CA ALA A 62 1.97 -9.80 12.59
C ALA A 62 3.22 -10.66 12.87
N HIS A 63 3.43 -11.70 12.07
CA HIS A 63 4.62 -12.53 12.19
C HIS A 63 5.89 -11.73 11.91
N TYR A 64 5.94 -10.94 10.83
CA TYR A 64 7.08 -10.09 10.49
C TYR A 64 7.35 -8.99 11.52
N ASP A 65 6.31 -8.45 12.15
CA ASP A 65 6.45 -7.50 13.25
C ASP A 65 7.03 -8.16 14.52
N SER A 66 6.81 -9.47 14.72
CA SER A 66 7.39 -10.22 15.84
C SER A 66 8.86 -10.65 15.65
N LEU A 67 9.37 -10.61 14.42
CA LEU A 67 10.73 -11.05 14.09
C LEU A 67 11.73 -9.90 14.13
N ASP A 68 12.96 -10.20 14.56
CA ASP A 68 14.11 -9.28 14.51
C ASP A 68 13.78 -7.88 15.08
N GLU A 69 13.10 -7.86 16.24
CA GLU A 69 12.67 -6.62 16.91
C GLU A 69 11.82 -5.70 15.99
N GLY A 70 11.02 -6.29 15.10
CA GLY A 70 10.16 -5.58 14.14
C GLY A 70 10.90 -4.95 12.96
N ARG A 71 12.21 -5.23 12.77
CA ARG A 71 12.97 -4.75 11.60
C ARG A 71 12.43 -5.32 10.29
N ILE A 72 12.03 -6.59 10.28
CA ILE A 72 11.44 -7.26 9.10
C ILE A 72 10.12 -6.58 8.73
N GLY A 73 9.26 -6.34 9.71
CA GLY A 73 8.00 -5.62 9.53
C GLY A 73 8.16 -4.18 9.02
N ARG A 74 9.18 -3.45 9.48
CA ARG A 74 9.52 -2.12 8.94
C ARG A 74 10.00 -2.19 7.49
N SER A 75 10.86 -3.14 7.17
CA SER A 75 11.35 -3.36 5.80
C SER A 75 10.21 -3.68 4.82
N LEU A 76 9.21 -4.47 5.25
CA LEU A 76 8.00 -4.73 4.49
C LEU A 76 7.24 -3.44 4.16
N ARG A 77 7.02 -2.59 5.18
CA ARG A 77 6.32 -1.31 5.03
C ARG A 77 7.03 -0.39 4.05
N GLU A 78 8.34 -0.23 4.19
CA GLU A 78 9.14 0.56 3.24
C GLU A 78 9.09 0.02 1.82
N ARG A 79 9.10 -1.31 1.66
CA ARG A 79 8.98 -1.94 0.33
C ARG A 79 7.63 -1.64 -0.29
N LEU A 80 6.54 -1.75 0.48
CA LEU A 80 5.19 -1.44 0.00
C LEU A 80 5.05 0.05 -0.35
N ALA A 81 5.64 0.96 0.43
CA ALA A 81 5.68 2.38 0.09
C ALA A 81 6.40 2.65 -1.24
N ARG A 82 7.56 2.01 -1.48
CA ARG A 82 8.29 2.12 -2.76
C ARG A 82 7.46 1.58 -3.93
N GLN A 83 6.80 0.45 -3.75
CA GLN A 83 5.94 -0.14 -4.78
C GLN A 83 4.73 0.75 -5.06
N ALA A 84 4.07 1.27 -4.03
CA ALA A 84 2.95 2.20 -4.19
C ALA A 84 3.34 3.41 -5.05
N SER A 85 4.49 4.02 -4.75
CA SER A 85 5.03 5.13 -5.55
C SER A 85 5.30 4.70 -7.00
N ALA A 86 5.94 3.54 -7.22
CA ALA A 86 6.25 3.06 -8.57
C ALA A 86 5.01 2.78 -9.43
N TYR A 87 3.93 2.28 -8.84
CA TYR A 87 2.67 2.00 -9.55
C TYR A 87 1.66 3.16 -9.51
N GLY A 88 2.03 4.31 -8.94
CA GLY A 88 1.13 5.47 -8.80
C GLY A 88 -0.10 5.20 -7.93
N VAL A 89 0.02 4.30 -6.95
CA VAL A 89 -1.05 3.98 -6.00
C VAL A 89 -1.02 5.03 -4.88
N ALA A 90 -2.00 5.92 -4.88
CA ALA A 90 -2.20 6.85 -3.76
C ALA A 90 -2.73 6.10 -2.54
N SER A 91 -2.27 6.46 -1.33
CA SER A 91 -3.02 6.04 -0.14
C SER A 91 -4.29 6.86 -0.04
N SER A 92 -5.43 6.19 0.13
CA SER A 92 -6.68 6.83 0.53
C SER A 92 -6.70 7.19 2.02
N VAL A 93 -5.54 7.17 2.71
CA VAL A 93 -5.43 7.37 4.15
C VAL A 93 -4.95 8.80 4.47
N SER A 94 -5.94 9.67 4.71
CA SER A 94 -5.89 10.88 5.55
C SER A 94 -4.93 12.03 5.19
N GLN A 95 -5.28 12.81 4.16
CA GLN A 95 -5.08 14.29 4.20
C GLN A 95 -6.09 14.96 5.17
N GLY A 96 -6.20 14.44 6.40
CA GLY A 96 -7.30 14.74 7.32
C GLY A 96 -6.86 14.98 8.77
N ARG A 97 -5.66 15.51 9.01
CA ARG A 97 -5.29 15.97 10.36
C ARG A 97 -4.30 17.13 10.39
N VAL A 98 -4.54 18.16 9.58
CA VAL A 98 -4.07 19.51 9.97
C VAL A 98 -5.01 20.02 11.05
N ARG A 99 -4.68 19.70 12.30
CA ARG A 99 -5.31 20.31 13.48
C ARG A 99 -4.90 21.78 13.47
N GLY A 100 -5.71 22.63 12.84
CA GLY A 100 -5.56 24.08 12.94
C GLY A 100 -5.56 24.50 14.41
N PRO A 101 -4.70 25.45 14.82
CA PRO A 101 -4.64 25.86 16.21
C PRO A 101 -6.00 26.45 16.61
N GLY A 102 -6.56 25.91 17.70
CA GLY A 102 -7.79 26.41 18.28
C GLY A 102 -7.70 27.90 18.56
N ARG A 103 -8.50 28.70 17.85
CA ARG A 103 -8.82 30.05 18.29
C ARG A 103 -9.72 29.92 19.51
N VAL A 104 -9.09 29.90 20.67
CA VAL A 104 -9.72 30.28 21.94
C VAL A 104 -10.15 31.74 21.77
N ARG A 105 -11.43 31.98 21.48
CA ARG A 105 -12.01 33.31 21.69
C ARG A 105 -12.25 33.47 23.19
N ARG A 106 -11.26 34.04 23.87
CA ARG A 106 -11.43 34.66 25.18
C ARG A 106 -11.94 36.08 24.98
N ALA A 107 -13.06 36.35 25.66
CA ALA A 107 -13.53 37.59 26.29
C ALA A 107 -13.30 38.96 25.62
N ALA A 108 -14.39 39.70 25.42
CA ALA A 108 -14.77 40.82 26.29
C ALA A 108 -16.28 41.06 26.17
#